data_AF-A0AAJ1RBI2-F1
#
_entry.id   AF-A0AAJ1RBI2-F1
#
_cell.length_a   1.000
_cell.length_b   1.000
_cell.length_c   1.000
_cell.angle_alpha   90.00
_cell.angle_beta   90.00
_cell.angle_gamma   90.00
#
_symmetry.space_group_name_H-M   'P 1'
#
loop_
_entity.id
_entity.type
_entity.pdbx_description
1 polymer ?
#
loop_
_entity_poly.entity_id
_entity_poly.type
_entity_poly.pdbx_seq_one_letter_code
_entity_poly.pdbx_strand_id
1 'polypeptide(L)'
;MALGVLVLPQNDLKDSLEFNVINLLNFKDPSDSLGSFSCGNTEIDSFLKTKARTWSIVSNTFLLVNKQTDDIVAFYTLSNGITKLTKKYKKKHEFKFSEITDYPSINIVYFAVTESFQNKGFGKELMLSLLGNIYDHRLEFGGLSFVTVESLAESQSFYRKNFAFDNEESQNTSGNCALALTLKEIGQLLSNANQ
;
A
#
# COMPACT_ATOMS: atom_id res chain seq x y z
N MET A 1 18.80 -10.18 -23.02
CA MET A 1 17.87 -9.17 -23.57
C MET A 1 16.47 -9.74 -23.35
N ALA A 2 15.79 -9.33 -22.27
CA ALA A 2 14.44 -9.78 -21.94
C ALA A 2 13.54 -8.53 -21.98
N LEU A 3 12.83 -8.38 -23.08
CA LEU A 3 11.71 -7.44 -23.22
C LEU A 3 10.48 -8.15 -22.61
N GLY A 4 10.30 -8.00 -21.30
CA GLY A 4 9.05 -8.32 -20.63
C GLY A 4 8.33 -7.01 -20.36
N VAL A 5 7.31 -6.69 -21.14
CA VAL A 5 6.34 -5.65 -20.77
C VAL A 5 5.63 -6.20 -19.53
N LEU A 6 5.90 -5.61 -18.37
CA LEU A 6 5.18 -5.93 -17.13
C LEU A 6 3.74 -5.42 -17.29
N VAL A 7 2.87 -6.28 -17.79
CA VAL A 7 1.43 -6.02 -17.79
C VAL A 7 0.95 -6.34 -16.38
N LEU A 8 0.72 -5.29 -15.58
CA LEU A 8 0.03 -5.40 -14.30
C LEU A 8 -1.37 -5.97 -14.57
N PRO A 9 -1.77 -7.12 -14.01
CA PRO A 9 -3.09 -7.64 -14.24
C PRO A 9 -4.13 -6.85 -13.43
N GLN A 10 -5.25 -6.63 -14.11
CA GLN A 10 -6.46 -6.15 -13.50
C GLN A 10 -7.15 -7.35 -12.85
N ASN A 11 -7.32 -7.33 -11.53
CA ASN A 11 -8.46 -8.03 -10.96
C ASN A 11 -8.96 -7.38 -9.66
N ASP A 12 -10.30 -7.28 -9.63
CA ASP A 12 -11.21 -7.09 -8.51
C ASP A 12 -11.36 -5.69 -7.89
N LEU A 13 -11.50 -4.67 -8.75
CA LEU A 13 -12.63 -3.73 -8.59
C LEU A 13 -13.74 -4.13 -9.58
N LYS A 14 -14.53 -5.16 -9.23
CA LYS A 14 -15.54 -5.71 -10.14
C LYS A 14 -16.79 -4.85 -10.37
N ASP A 15 -16.81 -3.60 -9.88
CA ASP A 15 -17.80 -2.58 -10.26
C ASP A 15 -17.20 -1.25 -10.77
N SER A 16 -15.87 -1.07 -10.87
CA SER A 16 -15.28 0.23 -11.25
C SER A 16 -14.92 0.34 -12.74
N LEU A 17 -15.92 0.53 -13.59
CA LEU A 17 -15.68 1.07 -14.94
C LEU A 17 -15.07 2.49 -14.90
N GLU A 18 -15.07 3.15 -13.74
CA GLU A 18 -14.78 4.58 -13.58
C GLU A 18 -13.34 4.93 -13.22
N PHE A 19 -12.51 4.00 -12.72
CA PHE A 19 -11.15 4.33 -12.24
C PHE A 19 -10.05 3.48 -12.87
N ASN A 20 -8.88 4.10 -13.06
CA ASN A 20 -7.65 3.45 -13.52
C ASN A 20 -6.56 3.61 -12.46
N VAL A 21 -5.79 2.54 -12.22
CA VAL A 21 -4.53 2.63 -11.47
C VAL A 21 -3.38 2.88 -12.43
N ILE A 22 -2.64 3.97 -12.23
CA ILE A 22 -1.55 4.42 -13.12
C ILE A 22 -0.30 4.67 -12.29
N ASN A 23 0.85 4.14 -12.70
CA ASN A 23 2.13 4.52 -12.08
C ASN A 23 2.42 6.01 -12.38
N LEU A 24 2.81 6.78 -11.37
CA LEU A 24 3.06 8.22 -11.47
C LEU A 24 4.04 8.59 -12.59
N LEU A 25 5.04 7.75 -12.90
CA LEU A 25 5.98 7.99 -13.99
C LEU A 25 5.31 7.95 -15.38
N ASN A 26 4.24 7.19 -15.50
CA ASN A 26 3.45 7.06 -16.73
C ASN A 26 2.27 8.05 -16.76
N PHE A 27 2.01 8.77 -15.67
CA PHE A 27 0.94 9.75 -15.57
C PHE A 27 1.33 11.06 -16.25
N LYS A 28 0.66 11.35 -17.38
CA LYS A 28 0.68 12.65 -18.04
C LYS A 28 -0.34 13.53 -17.34
N ASP A 29 0.12 14.56 -16.65
CA ASP A 29 -0.75 15.46 -15.90
C ASP A 29 -1.52 16.37 -16.87
N PRO A 30 -2.80 16.10 -17.17
CA PRO A 30 -3.51 16.78 -18.26
C PRO A 30 -3.99 18.18 -17.86
N SER A 31 -3.98 18.51 -16.57
CA SER A 31 -4.74 19.64 -16.01
C SER A 31 -4.32 20.05 -14.59
N ASP A 32 -3.05 19.86 -14.21
CA ASP A 32 -2.58 20.08 -12.83
C ASP A 32 -3.38 19.25 -11.80
N SER A 33 -3.81 18.05 -12.20
CA SER A 33 -4.54 17.10 -11.34
C SER A 33 -3.70 16.70 -10.13
N LEU A 34 -2.36 16.76 -10.23
CA LEU A 34 -1.48 16.63 -9.07
C LEU A 34 -1.60 17.83 -8.14
N GLY A 35 -1.61 19.05 -8.67
CA GLY A 35 -1.74 20.28 -7.90
C GLY A 35 -3.06 20.39 -7.14
N SER A 36 -4.15 19.87 -7.71
CA SER A 36 -5.49 19.88 -7.11
C SER A 36 -5.72 18.80 -6.04
N PHE A 37 -4.86 17.77 -5.96
CA PHE A 37 -5.02 16.71 -4.96
C PHE A 37 -4.97 17.27 -3.52
N SER A 38 -5.94 16.88 -2.70
CA SER A 38 -5.95 17.14 -1.25
C SER A 38 -6.58 15.96 -0.52
N CYS A 39 -5.82 15.33 0.39
CA CYS A 39 -6.36 14.37 1.36
C CYS A 39 -6.61 15.00 2.74
N GLY A 40 -6.48 16.32 2.87
CA GLY A 40 -6.61 17.04 4.14
C GLY A 40 -5.36 16.97 5.04
N ASN A 41 -4.26 16.37 4.57
CA ASN A 41 -2.97 16.37 5.25
C ASN A 41 -1.92 17.01 4.35
N THR A 42 -1.47 18.21 4.73
CA THR A 42 -0.58 19.04 3.92
C THR A 42 0.80 18.42 3.67
N GLU A 43 1.30 17.57 4.58
CA GLU A 43 2.58 16.86 4.39
C GLU A 43 2.46 15.76 3.34
N ILE A 44 1.36 15.00 3.37
CA ILE A 44 1.05 13.95 2.40
C ILE A 44 0.78 14.56 1.02
N ASP A 45 0.01 15.64 0.97
CA ASP A 45 -0.27 16.37 -0.28
C ASP A 45 1.01 16.93 -0.89
N SER A 46 1.86 17.55 -0.06
CA SER A 46 3.15 18.10 -0.50
C SER A 46 4.09 17.00 -1.01
N PHE A 47 4.11 15.83 -0.37
CA PHE A 47 4.88 14.68 -0.84
C PHE A 47 4.48 14.30 -2.27
N LEU A 48 3.18 14.09 -2.53
CA LEU A 48 2.70 13.70 -3.86
C LEU A 48 3.09 14.75 -4.92
N LYS A 49 2.86 16.02 -4.60
CA LYS A 49 3.06 17.15 -5.53
C LYS A 49 4.52 17.43 -5.87
N THR A 50 5.42 17.23 -4.91
CA THR A 50 6.80 17.75 -5.02
C THR A 50 7.90 16.69 -4.94
N LYS A 51 7.65 15.53 -4.31
CA LYS A 51 8.69 14.53 -4.01
C LYS A 51 8.46 13.18 -4.68
N ALA A 52 7.21 12.75 -4.86
CA ALA A 52 6.90 11.40 -5.34
C ALA A 52 7.59 11.04 -6.66
N ARG A 53 7.71 11.97 -7.61
CA ARG A 53 8.41 11.74 -8.90
C ARG A 53 9.93 11.56 -8.72
N THR A 54 10.56 12.33 -7.84
CA THR A 54 12.01 12.27 -7.61
C THR A 54 12.42 11.04 -6.79
N TRP A 55 11.49 10.48 -6.02
CA TRP A 55 11.69 9.26 -5.24
C TRP A 55 11.52 7.96 -6.04
N SER A 56 11.28 8.04 -7.35
CA SER A 56 11.02 6.89 -8.23
C SER A 56 12.08 5.78 -8.23
N ILE A 57 13.30 6.06 -7.77
CA ILE A 57 14.37 5.06 -7.60
C ILE A 57 14.30 4.29 -6.28
N VAL A 58 13.61 4.82 -5.26
CA VAL A 58 13.49 4.24 -3.90
C VAL A 58 12.06 3.86 -3.53
N SER A 59 11.07 4.37 -4.26
CA SER A 59 9.67 4.02 -4.11
C SER A 59 8.89 4.19 -5.42
N ASN A 60 7.79 3.45 -5.54
CA ASN A 60 6.86 3.57 -6.67
C ASN A 60 5.53 4.14 -6.17
N THR A 61 5.12 5.26 -6.77
CA THR A 61 3.81 5.88 -6.51
C THR A 61 2.81 5.50 -7.58
N PHE A 62 1.63 5.07 -7.17
CA PHE A 62 0.51 4.71 -8.02
C PHE A 62 -0.67 5.62 -7.70
N LEU A 63 -1.32 6.11 -8.75
CA LEU A 63 -2.46 7.00 -8.71
C LEU A 63 -3.71 6.22 -9.08
N LEU A 64 -4.80 6.45 -8.35
CA LEU A 64 -6.14 6.06 -8.76
C LEU A 64 -6.79 7.26 -9.43
N VAL A 65 -7.04 7.17 -10.73
CA VAL A 65 -7.50 8.26 -11.58
C VAL A 65 -8.90 7.99 -12.11
N ASN A 66 -9.79 8.97 -12.05
CA ASN A 66 -11.12 8.90 -12.67
C ASN A 66 -10.99 8.94 -14.20
N LYS A 67 -11.53 7.94 -14.91
CA LYS A 67 -11.42 7.81 -16.37
C LYS A 67 -12.17 8.88 -17.16
N GLN A 68 -13.16 9.53 -16.54
CA GLN A 68 -13.97 10.55 -17.20
C GLN A 68 -13.42 11.95 -16.98
N THR A 69 -12.87 12.23 -15.79
CA THR A 69 -12.42 13.58 -15.41
C THR A 69 -10.91 13.73 -15.35
N ASP A 70 -10.15 12.62 -15.41
CA ASP A 70 -8.70 12.57 -15.16
C ASP A 70 -8.28 13.09 -13.77
N ASP A 71 -9.22 13.18 -12.83
CA ASP A 71 -8.95 13.57 -11.45
C ASP A 71 -8.27 12.43 -10.68
N ILE A 72 -7.28 12.79 -9.85
CA ILE A 72 -6.66 11.86 -8.91
C ILE A 72 -7.56 11.75 -7.68
N VAL A 73 -8.09 10.56 -7.44
CA VAL A 73 -9.00 10.26 -6.32
C VAL A 73 -8.27 9.69 -5.12
N ALA A 74 -7.18 8.97 -5.37
CA ALA A 74 -6.35 8.41 -4.32
C ALA A 74 -4.93 8.16 -4.85
N PHE A 75 -3.99 7.96 -3.95
CA PHE A 75 -2.69 7.42 -4.30
C PHE A 75 -2.15 6.52 -3.20
N TYR A 76 -1.21 5.66 -3.59
CA TYR A 76 -0.38 4.93 -2.65
C TYR A 76 1.05 4.87 -3.15
N THR A 77 2.00 4.77 -2.22
CA THR A 77 3.43 4.67 -2.52
C THR A 77 4.00 3.43 -1.85
N LEU A 78 4.67 2.60 -2.64
CA LEU A 78 5.29 1.35 -2.19
C LEU A 78 6.81 1.47 -2.23
N SER A 79 7.49 0.91 -1.23
CA SER A 79 8.94 0.69 -1.27
C SER A 79 9.27 -0.72 -0.80
N ASN A 80 10.46 -1.21 -1.16
CA ASN A 80 10.99 -2.44 -0.61
C ASN A 80 11.60 -2.17 0.77
N GLY A 81 11.43 -3.11 1.68
CA GLY A 81 11.88 -2.96 3.05
C GLY A 81 12.37 -4.26 3.67
N ILE A 82 12.81 -4.11 4.91
CA ILE A 82 13.17 -5.21 5.80
C ILE A 82 12.44 -5.01 7.11
N THR A 83 11.70 -6.02 7.53
CA THR A 83 11.06 -6.11 8.83
C THR A 83 11.90 -6.96 9.77
N LYS A 84 12.25 -6.42 10.93
CA LYS A 84 12.91 -7.16 12.01
C LYS A 84 11.89 -7.65 13.03
N LEU A 85 11.80 -8.97 13.19
CA LEU A 85 10.84 -9.59 14.11
C LEU A 85 11.44 -9.87 15.48
N THR A 86 10.70 -9.53 16.54
CA THR A 86 11.04 -9.98 17.89
C THR A 86 10.82 -11.48 18.03
N LYS A 87 11.51 -12.09 19.01
CA LYS A 87 11.29 -13.50 19.38
C LYS A 87 9.83 -13.76 19.76
N LYS A 88 9.16 -12.80 20.41
CA LYS A 88 7.75 -12.89 20.81
C LYS A 88 6.82 -12.93 19.60
N TYR A 89 7.02 -12.03 18.63
CA TYR A 89 6.24 -12.01 17.39
C TYR A 89 6.44 -13.30 16.59
N LYS A 90 7.70 -13.74 16.42
CA LYS A 90 8.02 -15.01 15.77
C LYS A 90 7.29 -16.19 16.40
N LYS A 91 7.25 -16.26 17.73
CA LYS A 91 6.54 -17.30 18.47
C LYS A 91 5.02 -17.22 18.27
N LYS A 92 4.44 -16.01 18.34
CA LYS A 92 2.99 -15.77 18.16
C LYS A 92 2.51 -16.21 16.79
N HIS A 93 3.29 -15.95 15.75
CA HIS A 93 2.95 -16.25 14.35
C HIS A 93 3.62 -17.54 13.82
N GLU A 94 4.17 -18.38 14.70
CA GLU A 94 4.75 -19.69 14.39
C GLU A 94 5.86 -19.68 13.31
N PHE A 95 6.68 -18.62 13.26
CA PHE A 95 7.80 -18.55 12.35
C PHE A 95 8.87 -19.58 12.69
N LYS A 96 9.11 -20.52 11.78
CA LYS A 96 10.03 -21.67 11.97
C LYS A 96 11.51 -21.34 11.70
N PHE A 97 11.80 -20.20 11.08
CA PHE A 97 13.16 -19.78 10.73
C PHE A 97 13.76 -18.93 11.86
N SER A 98 14.23 -19.59 12.92
CA SER A 98 14.82 -18.93 14.09
C SER A 98 16.04 -18.07 13.73
N GLU A 99 16.82 -18.49 12.74
CA GLU A 99 18.07 -17.83 12.31
C GLU A 99 17.85 -16.59 11.44
N ILE A 100 16.67 -16.45 10.81
CA ILE A 100 16.35 -15.28 9.98
C ILE A 100 15.82 -14.17 10.87
N THR A 101 16.54 -13.07 10.97
CA THR A 101 16.12 -11.85 11.71
C THR A 101 15.44 -10.83 10.82
N ASP A 102 15.86 -10.76 9.56
CA ASP A 102 15.50 -9.77 8.57
C ASP A 102 14.57 -10.40 7.54
N TYR A 103 13.31 -9.98 7.54
CA TYR A 103 12.29 -10.51 6.65
C TYR A 103 11.99 -9.50 5.54
N PRO A 104 11.91 -9.94 4.28
CA PRO A 104 11.61 -9.04 3.17
C PRO A 104 10.18 -8.52 3.29
N SER A 105 10.01 -7.22 3.09
CA SER A 105 8.73 -6.54 3.16
C SER A 105 8.47 -5.63 1.95
N ILE A 106 7.19 -5.40 1.70
CA ILE A 106 6.72 -4.25 0.93
C ILE A 106 6.15 -3.26 1.93
N ASN A 107 6.65 -2.02 1.91
CA ASN A 107 6.21 -0.97 2.79
C ASN A 107 5.23 -0.06 2.03
N ILE A 108 4.04 0.15 2.60
CA ILE A 108 3.09 1.18 2.18
C ILE A 108 3.53 2.47 2.88
N VAL A 109 4.27 3.30 2.16
CA VAL A 109 4.88 4.54 2.68
C VAL A 109 3.84 5.65 2.78
N TYR A 110 2.99 5.76 1.77
CA TYR A 110 1.87 6.70 1.75
C TYR A 110 0.63 5.98 1.23
N PHE A 111 -0.51 6.27 1.84
CA PHE A 111 -1.82 5.78 1.42
C PHE A 111 -2.84 6.88 1.72
N ALA A 112 -3.41 7.47 0.68
CA ALA A 112 -4.27 8.64 0.84
C ALA A 112 -5.41 8.64 -0.17
N VAL A 113 -6.57 9.12 0.28
CA VAL A 113 -7.79 9.30 -0.51
C VAL A 113 -8.18 10.78 -0.39
N THR A 114 -8.61 11.39 -1.49
CA THR A 114 -9.05 12.79 -1.47
C THR A 114 -10.22 13.01 -0.51
N GLU A 115 -10.31 14.20 0.08
CA GLU A 115 -11.36 14.51 1.07
C GLU A 115 -12.77 14.22 0.56
N SER A 116 -13.03 14.45 -0.73
CA SER A 116 -14.33 14.18 -1.37
C SER A 116 -14.70 12.70 -1.48
N PHE A 117 -13.73 11.79 -1.36
CA PHE A 117 -13.92 10.32 -1.44
C PHE A 117 -13.70 9.61 -0.08
N GLN A 118 -13.31 10.34 0.96
CA GLN A 118 -13.17 9.79 2.31
C GLN A 118 -14.53 9.38 2.92
N ASN A 119 -14.49 8.46 3.89
CA ASN A 119 -15.66 7.95 4.62
C ASN A 119 -16.77 7.28 3.76
N LYS A 120 -16.45 6.93 2.51
CA LYS A 120 -17.38 6.29 1.56
C LYS A 120 -17.02 4.83 1.22
N GLY A 121 -16.08 4.22 1.95
CA GLY A 121 -15.60 2.85 1.68
C GLY A 121 -14.42 2.75 0.71
N PHE A 122 -14.16 3.79 -0.10
CA PHE A 122 -13.07 3.82 -1.10
C PHE A 122 -11.70 3.42 -0.57
N GLY A 123 -11.28 3.96 0.58
CA GLY A 123 -9.99 3.60 1.16
C GLY A 123 -9.90 2.11 1.51
N LYS A 124 -11.02 1.49 1.92
CA LYS A 124 -11.06 0.06 2.20
C LYS A 124 -10.91 -0.76 0.93
N GLU A 125 -11.70 -0.45 -0.09
CA GLU A 125 -11.65 -1.14 -1.38
C GLU A 125 -10.28 -1.02 -2.05
N LEU A 126 -9.69 0.19 -2.04
CA LEU A 126 -8.35 0.42 -2.58
C LEU A 126 -7.29 -0.42 -1.85
N MET A 127 -7.36 -0.51 -0.51
CA MET A 127 -6.42 -1.33 0.25
C MET A 127 -6.60 -2.83 -0.05
N LEU A 128 -7.84 -3.31 -0.17
CA LEU A 128 -8.09 -4.72 -0.53
C LEU A 128 -7.53 -5.04 -1.92
N SER A 129 -7.76 -4.16 -2.90
CA SER A 129 -7.23 -4.30 -4.25
C SER A 129 -5.70 -4.28 -4.26
N LEU A 130 -5.09 -3.36 -3.50
CA LEU A 130 -3.63 -3.29 -3.32
C LEU A 130 -3.06 -4.58 -2.71
N LEU A 131 -3.65 -5.07 -1.61
CA LEU A 131 -3.21 -6.30 -0.94
C LEU A 131 -3.41 -7.53 -1.83
N GLY A 132 -4.50 -7.59 -2.60
CA GLY A 132 -4.75 -8.61 -3.62
C GLY A 132 -3.66 -8.64 -4.68
N ASN A 133 -3.35 -7.48 -5.26
CA ASN A 133 -2.27 -7.35 -6.24
C ASN A 133 -0.91 -7.75 -5.66
N ILE A 134 -0.56 -7.27 -4.45
CA ILE A 134 0.68 -7.70 -3.79
C ILE A 134 0.70 -9.22 -3.58
N TYR A 135 -0.42 -9.80 -3.16
CA TYR A 135 -0.51 -11.24 -2.95
C TYR A 135 -0.29 -11.98 -4.26
N ASP A 136 -1.07 -11.69 -5.31
CA ASP A 136 -1.02 -12.42 -6.58
C ASP A 136 0.36 -12.36 -7.25
N HIS A 137 1.06 -11.23 -7.12
CA HIS A 137 2.37 -10.99 -7.75
C HIS A 137 3.58 -11.31 -6.87
N ARG A 138 3.37 -11.79 -5.64
CA ARG A 138 4.44 -12.01 -4.64
C ARG A 138 5.60 -12.90 -5.10
N LEU A 139 5.39 -13.72 -6.13
CA LEU A 139 6.37 -14.70 -6.61
C LEU A 139 7.21 -14.21 -7.81
N GLU A 140 6.93 -13.03 -8.35
CA GLU A 140 7.54 -12.58 -9.62
C GLU A 140 8.98 -12.07 -9.48
N PHE A 141 9.36 -11.56 -8.31
CA PHE A 141 10.64 -10.85 -8.14
C PHE A 141 11.53 -11.42 -7.03
N GLY A 142 10.98 -12.17 -6.08
CA GLY A 142 11.73 -12.71 -4.95
C GLY A 142 10.85 -13.12 -3.77
N GLY A 143 11.48 -13.34 -2.61
CA GLY A 143 10.76 -13.63 -1.38
C GLY A 143 10.04 -12.40 -0.83
N LEU A 144 8.80 -12.59 -0.38
CA LEU A 144 8.02 -11.61 0.35
C LEU A 144 7.50 -12.27 1.62
N SER A 145 7.54 -11.57 2.75
CA SER A 145 7.01 -12.07 4.03
C SER A 145 5.93 -11.15 4.60
N PHE A 146 6.12 -9.85 4.46
CA PHE A 146 5.27 -8.84 5.09
C PHE A 146 4.84 -7.73 4.14
N VAL A 147 3.64 -7.22 4.39
CA VAL A 147 3.25 -5.87 3.98
C VAL A 147 3.17 -5.00 5.21
N THR A 148 3.82 -3.84 5.19
CA THR A 148 3.91 -2.94 6.35
C THR A 148 3.28 -1.59 6.03
N VAL A 149 2.88 -0.87 7.08
CA VAL A 149 2.50 0.54 6.98
C VAL A 149 3.05 1.30 8.18
N GLU A 150 3.59 2.48 7.93
CA GLU A 150 3.87 3.45 8.98
C GLU A 150 2.62 4.30 9.18
N SER A 151 1.87 4.02 10.25
CA SER A 151 0.58 4.67 10.47
C SER A 151 0.70 5.89 11.37
N LEU A 152 0.16 7.01 10.91
CA LEU A 152 -0.24 8.14 11.76
C LEU A 152 -1.22 7.65 12.84
N ALA A 153 -1.21 8.30 14.00
CA ALA A 153 -2.00 7.88 15.17
C ALA A 153 -3.50 7.79 14.86
N GLU A 154 -4.03 8.77 14.14
CA GLU A 154 -5.43 8.85 13.72
C GLU A 154 -5.83 7.75 12.73
N SER A 155 -4.89 7.23 11.94
CA SER A 155 -5.17 6.22 10.91
C SER A 155 -5.05 4.78 11.42
N GLN A 156 -4.51 4.54 12.62
CA GLN A 156 -4.27 3.19 13.12
C GLN A 156 -5.57 2.37 13.24
N SER A 157 -6.67 3.02 13.65
CA SER A 157 -8.00 2.40 13.73
C SER A 157 -8.44 1.83 12.38
N PHE A 158 -8.18 2.54 11.28
CA PHE A 158 -8.52 2.09 9.94
C PHE A 158 -7.79 0.79 9.59
N TYR A 159 -6.47 0.74 9.78
CA TYR A 159 -5.67 -0.44 9.44
C TYR A 159 -6.02 -1.66 10.31
N ARG A 160 -6.12 -1.47 11.63
CA ARG A 160 -6.38 -2.55 12.58
C ARG A 160 -7.77 -3.16 12.41
N LYS A 161 -8.81 -2.32 12.36
CA LYS A 161 -10.20 -2.80 12.35
C LYS A 161 -10.59 -3.43 11.02
N ASN A 162 -10.07 -2.92 9.90
CA ASN A 162 -10.48 -3.38 8.58
C ASN A 162 -9.61 -4.51 8.03
N PHE A 163 -8.34 -4.63 8.44
CA PHE A 163 -7.42 -5.60 7.83
C PHE A 163 -6.58 -6.40 8.82
N ALA A 164 -6.76 -6.21 10.12
CA ALA A 164 -5.98 -6.89 11.17
C ALA A 164 -4.47 -6.59 11.17
N PHE A 165 -4.06 -5.46 10.60
CA PHE A 165 -2.70 -4.94 10.77
C PHE A 165 -2.34 -4.89 12.26
N ASP A 166 -1.23 -5.50 12.65
CA ASP A 166 -0.78 -5.53 14.05
C ASP A 166 0.66 -5.01 14.17
N ASN A 167 1.08 -4.67 15.38
CA ASN A 167 2.41 -4.15 15.62
C ASN A 167 3.47 -5.16 15.20
N GLU A 168 4.34 -4.73 14.31
CA GLU A 168 5.71 -5.22 14.32
C GLU A 168 6.29 -4.65 15.62
N GLU A 169 6.46 -5.43 16.69
CA GLU A 169 7.06 -4.93 17.94
C GLU A 169 8.56 -4.58 17.76
N SER A 170 8.92 -3.73 16.78
CA SER A 170 10.24 -3.15 16.61
C SER A 170 10.50 -2.11 17.71
N GLN A 171 11.78 -1.92 18.10
CA GLN A 171 12.18 -1.08 19.22
C GLN A 171 12.09 0.45 18.97
N ASN A 172 11.35 0.92 17.96
CA ASN A 172 11.33 2.35 17.64
C ASN A 172 10.24 3.10 18.42
N THR A 173 10.69 3.99 19.30
CA THR A 173 9.92 4.88 20.19
C THR A 173 9.71 6.27 19.57
N SER A 174 8.95 6.37 18.49
CA SER A 174 8.45 7.65 17.99
C SER A 174 7.01 7.46 17.54
N GLY A 175 6.12 8.41 17.78
CA GLY A 175 4.64 8.25 17.75
C GLY A 175 3.96 7.63 16.52
N ASN A 176 4.69 7.29 15.46
CA ASN A 176 4.21 6.46 14.36
C ASN A 176 4.32 4.97 14.70
N CYS A 177 3.28 4.21 14.36
CA CYS A 177 3.22 2.79 14.66
C CYS A 177 3.48 1.98 13.39
N ALA A 178 4.58 1.22 13.37
CA ALA A 178 4.85 0.25 12.33
C ALA A 178 3.88 -0.94 12.50
N LEU A 179 2.94 -1.06 11.57
CA LEU A 179 2.00 -2.17 11.53
C LEU A 179 2.34 -3.10 10.38
N ALA A 180 2.06 -4.39 10.53
CA ALA A 180 2.24 -5.35 9.45
C ALA A 180 1.18 -6.42 9.35
N LEU A 181 1.17 -7.00 8.16
CA LEU A 181 0.45 -8.20 7.79
C LEU A 181 1.41 -9.22 7.20
N THR A 182 1.28 -10.47 7.66
CA THR A 182 1.88 -11.62 7.01
C THR A 182 1.15 -11.96 5.71
N LEU A 183 1.84 -12.62 4.78
CA LEU A 183 1.17 -13.20 3.60
C LEU A 183 0.03 -14.16 3.94
N LYS A 184 0.13 -14.87 5.08
CA LYS A 184 -0.93 -15.78 5.55
C LYS A 184 -2.20 -14.99 5.89
N GLU A 185 -2.07 -13.89 6.62
CA GLU A 185 -3.19 -13.03 7.01
C GLU A 185 -3.81 -12.36 5.78
N ILE A 186 -3.00 -11.90 4.82
CA ILE A 186 -3.50 -11.36 3.54
C ILE A 186 -4.33 -12.42 2.81
N GLY A 187 -3.83 -13.64 2.68
CA GLY A 187 -4.58 -14.72 2.03
C GLY A 187 -5.92 -15.05 2.73
N GLN A 188 -5.95 -15.04 4.07
CA GLN A 188 -7.18 -15.23 4.84
C GLN A 188 -8.18 -14.09 4.62
N LEU A 189 -7.69 -12.86 4.62
CA LEU A 189 -8.49 -11.66 4.40
C LEU A 189 -9.13 -11.63 3.01
N LEU A 190 -8.36 -11.96 1.97
CA LEU A 190 -8.87 -12.06 0.59
C LEU A 190 -9.86 -13.22 0.42
N SER A 191 -9.67 -14.33 1.13
CA SER A 191 -10.60 -15.46 1.09
C SER A 191 -11.96 -15.12 1.71
N ASN A 192 -11.98 -14.31 2.77
CA ASN A 192 -13.20 -13.89 3.45
C ASN A 192 -13.95 -12.78 2.71
N ALA A 193 -13.25 -11.96 1.91
CA ALA A 193 -13.87 -10.89 1.13
C ALA A 193 -14.63 -11.40 -0.10
N ASN A 194 -14.35 -12.64 -0.55
CA ASN A 194 -15.00 -13.29 -1.68
C ASN A 194 -16.17 -14.23 -1.28
N GLN A 195 -16.56 -14.22 0.00
CA GLN A 195 -17.72 -14.94 0.55
C GLN A 195 -18.86 -13.97 0.85
#